data_AF-A0A7Y8PT14-F1
#
_entry.id   AF-A0A7Y8PT14-F1
#
_cell.length_a   1.000
_cell.length_b   1.000
_cell.length_c   1.000
_cell.angle_alpha   90.00
_cell.angle_beta   90.00
_cell.angle_gamma   90.00
#
_symmetry.space_group_name_H-M   'P 1'
#
loop_
_entity.id
_entity.type
_entity.pdbx_description
1 polymer ?
#
loop_
_entity_poly.entity_id
_entity_poly.type
_entity_poly.pdbx_seq_one_letter_code
_entity_poly.pdbx_strand_id
1 'polypeptide(L)'
;MIIKSLKINSNHVLIELSPSLSLKLICMGLNVSRDNFITIRKNKFAADFLEPMAASGIPVDQVIEKSFLEFTHKYSVDSSELAAWTLLHGKISNESVKLSCSKYFMAVFQRSINLYPEIKEAVLKLVKSFRSLAKKQGDADFYQSLNSKLSDSFA
;
A
#
# COMPACT_ATOMS: atom_id res chain seq x y z
N MET A 1 4.29 3.66 -14.72
CA MET A 1 3.03 4.09 -14.05
C MET A 1 2.99 3.49 -12.66
N ILE A 2 3.26 4.28 -11.64
CA ILE A 2 3.21 3.90 -10.22
C ILE A 2 2.64 5.04 -9.39
N ILE A 3 2.13 4.69 -8.21
CA ILE A 3 1.98 5.58 -7.06
C ILE A 3 3.36 5.65 -6.40
N LYS A 4 3.95 6.83 -6.32
CA LYS A 4 5.30 7.04 -5.76
C LYS A 4 5.27 7.13 -4.25
N SER A 5 4.30 7.87 -3.72
CA SER A 5 4.13 8.05 -2.30
C SER A 5 2.66 8.26 -1.96
N LEU A 6 2.32 7.93 -0.72
CA LEU A 6 1.00 8.16 -0.13
C LEU A 6 1.21 8.82 1.22
N LYS A 7 0.40 9.81 1.58
CA LYS A 7 0.38 10.36 2.93
C LYS A 7 -1.05 10.52 3.40
N ILE A 8 -1.30 10.19 4.67
CA ILE A 8 -2.61 10.34 5.30
C ILE A 8 -2.60 11.56 6.22
N ASN A 9 -3.57 12.45 6.00
CA ASN A 9 -3.91 13.55 6.91
C ASN A 9 -5.28 13.22 7.55
N SER A 10 -5.87 14.10 8.36
CA SER A 10 -7.08 13.77 9.16
C SER A 10 -8.19 13.08 8.35
N ASN A 11 -8.60 13.65 7.21
CA ASN A 11 -9.66 13.10 6.35
C ASN A 11 -9.23 12.78 4.91
N HIS A 12 -7.99 13.06 4.55
CA HIS A 12 -7.52 12.98 3.17
C HIS A 12 -6.30 12.07 3.04
N VAL A 13 -6.17 11.52 1.83
CA VAL A 13 -4.98 10.84 1.33
C VAL A 13 -4.40 11.73 0.25
N LEU A 14 -3.14 12.13 0.43
CA LEU A 14 -2.33 12.76 -0.59
C LEU A 14 -1.59 11.65 -1.34
N ILE A 15 -1.68 11.66 -2.67
CA ILE A 15 -1.12 10.63 -3.54
C ILE A 15 -0.15 11.30 -4.50
N GLU A 16 1.11 10.94 -4.43
CA GLU A 16 2.11 11.32 -5.44
C GLU A 16 2.16 10.25 -6.53
N LEU A 17 2.17 10.67 -7.78
CA LEU A 17 2.11 9.78 -8.94
C LEU A 17 3.39 9.91 -9.78
N SER A 18 3.75 8.84 -10.46
CA SER A 18 4.72 8.95 -11.57
C SER A 18 4.16 9.85 -12.68
N PRO A 19 4.97 10.66 -13.37
CA PRO A 19 4.49 11.54 -14.45
C PRO A 19 3.64 10.82 -15.52
N SER A 20 4.03 9.58 -15.87
CA SER A 20 3.27 8.72 -16.79
C SER A 20 1.86 8.37 -16.31
N LEU A 21 1.67 8.18 -15.00
CA LEU A 21 0.36 7.90 -14.41
C LEU A 21 -0.45 9.19 -14.29
N SER A 22 0.17 10.29 -13.86
CA SER A 22 -0.46 11.61 -13.81
C SER A 22 -1.05 12.02 -15.15
N LEU A 23 -0.26 11.92 -16.22
CA LEU A 23 -0.69 12.31 -17.56
C LEU A 23 -1.94 11.54 -17.99
N LYS A 24 -1.97 10.22 -17.75
CA LYS A 24 -3.15 9.41 -18.05
C LYS A 24 -4.37 9.82 -17.23
N LEU A 25 -4.19 10.05 -15.93
CA LEU A 25 -5.29 10.47 -15.05
C LEU A 25 -5.82 11.86 -15.41
N ILE A 26 -4.95 12.79 -15.84
CA ILE A 26 -5.35 14.10 -16.35
C ILE A 26 -6.19 13.94 -17.62
N CYS A 27 -5.76 13.11 -18.58
CA CYS A 27 -6.52 12.83 -19.80
C CYS A 27 -7.90 12.19 -19.50
N MET A 28 -8.06 11.58 -18.33
CA MET A 28 -9.31 10.99 -17.85
C MET A 28 -10.18 11.98 -17.04
N GLY A 29 -9.75 13.22 -16.86
CA GLY A 29 -10.49 14.25 -16.13
C GLY A 29 -10.32 14.21 -14.61
N LEU A 30 -9.37 13.43 -14.07
CA LEU A 30 -9.02 13.54 -12.66
C LEU A 30 -8.22 14.82 -12.42
N ASN A 31 -8.53 15.49 -11.31
CA ASN A 31 -7.82 16.69 -10.89
C ASN A 31 -6.45 16.34 -10.28
N VAL A 32 -5.43 16.27 -11.15
CA VAL A 32 -4.03 16.08 -10.75
C VAL A 32 -3.32 17.44 -10.77
N SER A 33 -2.62 17.75 -9.69
CA SER A 33 -1.81 18.97 -9.62
C SER A 33 -0.62 18.92 -10.59
N ARG A 34 -0.04 20.09 -10.89
CA ARG A 34 1.17 20.21 -11.73
C ARG A 34 2.35 19.40 -11.21
N ASP A 35 2.40 19.21 -9.89
CA ASP A 35 3.47 18.47 -9.21
C ASP A 35 3.17 16.97 -9.10
N ASN A 36 2.20 16.45 -9.85
CA ASN A 36 1.80 15.03 -9.88
C ASN A 36 1.13 14.53 -8.59
N PHE A 37 0.40 15.41 -7.89
CA PHE A 37 -0.33 15.04 -6.68
C PHE A 37 -1.84 14.99 -6.90
N ILE A 38 -2.50 14.06 -6.21
CA ILE A 38 -3.96 14.03 -6.05
C ILE A 38 -4.29 13.99 -4.57
N THR A 39 -5.32 14.74 -4.16
CA THR A 39 -5.86 14.68 -2.80
C THR A 39 -7.26 14.07 -2.84
N ILE A 40 -7.46 12.98 -2.09
CA ILE A 40 -8.71 12.22 -2.08
C ILE A 40 -9.19 11.99 -0.65
N ARG A 41 -10.51 12.00 -0.41
CA ARG A 41 -11.04 11.66 0.92
C ARG A 41 -10.81 10.19 1.24
N LYS A 42 -10.37 9.86 2.45
CA LYS A 42 -10.06 8.48 2.88
C LYS A 42 -11.20 7.49 2.59
N ASN A 43 -12.44 7.89 2.91
CA ASN A 43 -13.61 7.04 2.72
C ASN A 43 -14.00 6.85 1.25
N LYS A 44 -13.55 7.73 0.36
CA LYS A 44 -13.78 7.66 -1.08
C LYS A 44 -12.57 7.17 -1.87
N PHE A 45 -11.49 6.74 -1.21
CA PHE A 45 -10.24 6.37 -1.90
C PHE A 45 -10.45 5.32 -3.01
N ALA A 46 -11.29 4.30 -2.81
CA ALA A 46 -11.58 3.33 -3.87
C ALA A 46 -12.41 3.97 -5.00
N ALA A 47 -13.53 4.59 -4.66
CA ALA A 47 -14.49 5.16 -5.61
C ALA A 47 -13.95 6.34 -6.43
N ASP A 48 -13.10 7.19 -5.84
CA ASP A 48 -12.60 8.40 -6.49
C ASP A 48 -11.22 8.19 -7.14
N PHE A 49 -10.58 7.02 -6.97
CA PHE A 49 -9.24 6.74 -7.50
C PHE A 49 -9.12 5.39 -8.21
N LEU A 50 -9.29 4.29 -7.47
CA LEU A 50 -9.03 2.95 -7.97
C LEU A 50 -10.07 2.53 -9.02
N GLU A 51 -11.34 2.80 -8.75
CA GLU A 51 -12.44 2.50 -9.67
C GLU A 51 -12.35 3.30 -10.98
N PRO A 52 -12.11 4.63 -10.97
CA PRO A 52 -11.87 5.40 -12.19
C PRO A 52 -10.67 4.91 -13.00
N MET A 53 -9.57 4.54 -12.32
CA MET A 53 -8.40 3.94 -12.97
C MET A 53 -8.79 2.64 -13.70
N ALA A 54 -9.47 1.73 -13.02
CA ALA A 54 -9.91 0.47 -13.59
C ALA A 54 -10.88 0.67 -14.77
N ALA A 55 -11.88 1.55 -14.61
CA ALA A 55 -12.88 1.87 -15.63
C ALA A 55 -12.26 2.44 -16.92
N SER A 56 -11.08 3.06 -16.82
CA SER A 56 -10.36 3.63 -17.96
C SER A 56 -9.28 2.70 -18.52
N GLY A 57 -9.32 1.41 -18.17
CA GLY A 57 -8.40 0.41 -18.68
C GLY A 57 -6.97 0.54 -18.16
N ILE A 58 -6.74 1.29 -17.07
CA ILE A 58 -5.45 1.26 -16.38
C ILE A 58 -5.37 -0.07 -15.62
N PRO A 59 -4.29 -0.87 -15.79
CA PRO A 59 -4.13 -2.12 -15.07
C PRO A 59 -3.79 -1.84 -13.60
N VAL A 60 -4.81 -1.57 -12.78
CA VAL A 60 -4.70 -1.16 -11.38
C VAL A 60 -3.83 -2.14 -10.59
N ASP A 61 -4.06 -3.44 -10.77
CA ASP A 61 -3.31 -4.51 -10.13
C ASP A 61 -1.79 -4.39 -10.39
N GLN A 62 -1.39 -4.16 -11.65
CA GLN A 62 0.01 -3.98 -12.02
C GLN A 62 0.59 -2.67 -11.49
N VAL A 63 -0.21 -1.59 -11.49
CA VAL A 63 0.22 -0.30 -10.92
C VAL A 63 0.48 -0.47 -9.44
N ILE A 64 -0.44 -1.11 -8.71
CA ILE A 64 -0.33 -1.35 -7.27
C ILE A 64 0.90 -2.21 -6.97
N GLU A 65 1.07 -3.35 -7.64
CA GLU A 65 2.20 -4.24 -7.39
C GLU A 65 3.55 -3.54 -7.62
N LYS A 66 3.70 -2.81 -8.74
CA LYS A 66 4.91 -2.02 -9.01
C LYS A 66 5.13 -0.91 -7.99
N SER A 67 4.05 -0.30 -7.49
CA SER A 67 4.13 0.76 -6.48
C SER A 67 4.61 0.20 -5.13
N PHE A 68 4.12 -0.98 -4.73
CA PHE A 68 4.59 -1.65 -3.51
C PHE A 68 6.04 -2.13 -3.63
N LEU A 69 6.46 -2.62 -4.80
CA LEU A 69 7.86 -2.96 -5.06
C LEU A 69 8.76 -1.74 -4.88
N GLU A 70 8.44 -0.62 -5.53
CA GLU A 70 9.17 0.65 -5.39
C GLU A 70 9.23 1.10 -3.92
N PHE A 71 8.10 1.01 -3.21
CA PHE A 71 7.99 1.37 -1.81
C PHE A 71 8.97 0.58 -0.92
N THR A 72 9.29 -0.68 -1.25
CA THR A 72 10.27 -1.46 -0.47
C THR A 72 11.69 -0.86 -0.50
N HIS A 73 12.03 -0.11 -1.53
CA HIS A 73 13.33 0.54 -1.68
C HIS A 73 13.42 1.86 -0.92
N LYS A 74 12.32 2.34 -0.33
CA LYS A 74 12.30 3.58 0.46
C LYS A 74 12.95 3.37 1.83
N TYR A 75 13.94 4.21 2.15
CA TYR A 75 14.71 4.10 3.41
C TYR A 75 14.01 4.78 4.60
N SER A 76 13.25 5.84 4.37
CA SER A 76 12.50 6.56 5.39
C SER A 76 11.01 6.56 5.07
N VAL A 77 10.24 5.92 5.96
CA VAL A 77 8.78 5.85 5.88
C VAL A 77 8.24 6.34 7.21
N ASP A 78 7.55 7.49 7.19
CA ASP A 78 6.89 8.04 8.37
C ASP A 78 5.56 7.31 8.66
N SER A 79 4.99 7.52 9.85
CA SER A 79 3.76 6.85 10.28
C SER A 79 2.54 7.19 9.41
N SER A 80 2.49 8.40 8.86
CA SER A 80 1.42 8.86 7.95
C SER A 80 1.46 8.10 6.63
N GLU A 81 2.64 7.94 6.06
CA GLU A 81 2.84 7.19 4.83
C GLU A 81 2.55 5.71 5.02
N LEU A 82 3.02 5.10 6.11
CA LEU A 82 2.73 3.70 6.41
C LEU A 82 1.21 3.45 6.57
N ALA A 83 0.51 4.36 7.24
CA ALA A 83 -0.94 4.28 7.38
C ALA A 83 -1.66 4.39 6.02
N ALA A 84 -1.14 5.22 5.11
CA ALA A 84 -1.72 5.42 3.79
C ALA A 84 -1.53 4.20 2.88
N TRP A 85 -0.34 3.59 2.89
CA TRP A 85 -0.12 2.33 2.17
C TRP A 85 -0.93 1.17 2.75
N THR A 86 -1.11 1.15 4.07
CA THR A 86 -2.00 0.19 4.73
C THR A 86 -3.45 0.34 4.25
N LEU A 87 -3.93 1.59 4.14
CA LEU A 87 -5.26 1.87 3.60
C LEU A 87 -5.38 1.37 2.15
N LEU A 88 -4.40 1.67 1.29
CA LEU A 88 -4.38 1.16 -0.09
C LEU A 88 -4.45 -0.36 -0.12
N HIS A 89 -3.61 -1.04 0.66
CA HIS A 89 -3.59 -2.50 0.76
C HIS A 89 -4.97 -3.07 1.11
N GLY A 90 -5.64 -2.49 2.12
CA GLY A 90 -6.99 -2.89 2.52
C GLY A 90 -8.01 -2.82 1.39
N LYS A 91 -7.84 -1.88 0.44
CA LYS A 91 -8.73 -1.66 -0.71
C LYS A 91 -8.41 -2.53 -1.95
N ILE A 92 -7.34 -3.32 -1.95
CA ILE A 92 -7.04 -4.24 -3.05
C ILE A 92 -8.11 -5.34 -3.10
N SER A 93 -8.81 -5.46 -4.22
CA SER A 93 -9.86 -6.47 -4.39
C SER A 93 -9.29 -7.84 -4.80
N ASN A 94 -8.24 -7.85 -5.63
CA ASN A 94 -7.58 -9.06 -6.07
C ASN A 94 -6.72 -9.68 -4.94
N GLU A 95 -7.10 -10.87 -4.46
CA GLU A 95 -6.41 -11.52 -3.34
C GLU A 95 -4.95 -11.91 -3.66
N SER A 96 -4.65 -12.27 -4.92
CA SER A 96 -3.29 -12.61 -5.35
C SER A 96 -2.37 -11.38 -5.28
N VAL A 97 -2.84 -10.25 -5.79
CA VAL A 97 -2.11 -8.97 -5.72
C VAL A 97 -1.99 -8.52 -4.26
N LYS A 98 -3.05 -8.66 -3.47
CA LYS A 98 -3.04 -8.33 -2.04
C LYS A 98 -2.01 -9.17 -1.28
N LEU A 99 -1.88 -10.46 -1.61
CA LEU A 99 -0.86 -11.33 -1.04
C LEU A 99 0.55 -10.92 -1.49
N SER A 100 0.77 -10.67 -2.78
CA SER A 100 2.04 -10.16 -3.32
C SER A 100 2.48 -8.87 -2.62
N CYS A 101 1.57 -7.89 -2.52
CA CYS A 101 1.82 -6.63 -1.83
C CYS A 101 2.13 -6.82 -0.34
N SER A 102 1.48 -7.79 0.33
CA SER A 102 1.79 -8.13 1.73
C SER A 102 3.25 -8.54 1.93
N LYS A 103 3.82 -9.29 0.98
CA LYS A 103 5.23 -9.73 1.01
C LYS A 103 6.18 -8.53 0.96
N TYR A 104 5.90 -7.57 0.07
CA TYR A 104 6.64 -6.31 -0.01
C TYR A 104 6.50 -5.45 1.25
N PHE A 105 5.28 -5.37 1.79
CA PHE A 105 4.98 -4.58 2.98
C PHE A 105 5.74 -5.05 4.23
N MET A 106 5.92 -6.37 4.37
CA MET A 106 6.70 -6.97 5.46
C MET A 106 8.17 -6.52 5.49
N ALA A 107 8.78 -6.22 4.34
CA ALA A 107 10.17 -5.73 4.27
C ALA A 107 10.31 -4.28 4.78
N VAL A 108 9.23 -3.51 4.77
CA VAL A 108 9.21 -2.12 5.26
C VAL A 108 8.94 -2.08 6.76
N PHE A 109 7.99 -2.89 7.24
CA PHE A 109 7.60 -2.92 8.65
C PHE A 109 8.74 -3.14 9.64
N GLN A 110 9.66 -4.05 9.33
CA GLN A 110 10.76 -4.37 10.24
C GLN A 110 11.70 -3.17 10.44
N ARG A 111 11.87 -2.34 9.39
CA ARG A 111 12.63 -1.09 9.49
C ARG A 111 11.82 0.00 10.19
N SER A 112 10.54 0.14 9.86
CA SER A 112 9.68 1.18 10.43
C SER A 112 9.46 1.01 11.93
N ILE A 113 9.35 -0.22 12.45
CA ILE A 113 9.21 -0.46 13.91
C ILE A 113 10.44 0.02 14.68
N ASN A 114 11.64 -0.18 14.12
CA ASN A 114 12.89 0.27 14.76
C ASN A 114 12.97 1.79 14.84
N LEU A 115 12.40 2.49 13.87
CA LEU A 115 12.42 3.95 13.78
C LEU A 115 11.25 4.60 14.56
N TYR A 116 10.10 3.94 14.63
CA TYR A 116 8.86 4.44 15.21
C TYR A 116 8.15 3.33 16.03
N PRO A 117 8.59 3.04 17.26
CA PRO A 117 8.06 1.94 18.07
C PRO A 117 6.55 1.99 18.30
N GLU A 118 5.94 3.17 18.27
CA GLU A 118 4.50 3.39 18.45
C GLU A 118 3.64 2.70 17.38
N ILE A 119 4.20 2.37 16.21
CA ILE A 119 3.46 1.69 15.13
C ILE A 119 3.35 0.17 15.34
N LYS A 120 4.06 -0.39 16.35
CA LYS A 120 4.19 -1.83 16.61
C LYS A 120 2.85 -2.57 16.62
N GLU A 121 1.86 -2.06 17.35
CA GLU A 121 0.54 -2.71 17.44
C GLU A 121 -0.22 -2.71 16.12
N ALA A 122 -0.13 -1.62 15.36
CA ALA A 122 -0.77 -1.51 14.05
C ALA A 122 -0.15 -2.51 13.06
N VAL A 123 1.18 -2.61 13.07
CA VAL A 123 1.91 -3.61 12.28
C VAL A 123 1.50 -5.03 12.67
N LEU A 124 1.42 -5.35 13.96
CA LEU A 124 1.01 -6.68 14.43
C LEU A 124 -0.40 -7.07 13.95
N LYS A 125 -1.35 -6.12 13.95
CA LYS A 125 -2.71 -6.36 13.40
C LYS A 125 -2.66 -6.67 11.90
N LEU A 126 -1.76 -6.02 11.15
CA LEU A 126 -1.58 -6.29 9.72
C LEU A 126 -0.93 -7.64 9.46
N VAL A 127 0.12 -7.99 10.22
CA VAL A 127 0.77 -9.31 10.12
C VAL A 127 -0.23 -10.44 10.36
N LYS A 128 -1.11 -10.31 11.37
CA LYS A 128 -2.20 -11.27 11.60
C LYS A 128 -3.14 -11.39 10.40
N SER A 129 -3.49 -10.26 9.78
CA SER A 129 -4.34 -10.23 8.58
C SER A 129 -3.66 -10.90 7.38
N PHE A 130 -2.36 -10.66 7.19
CA PHE A 130 -1.57 -11.28 6.12
C PHE A 130 -1.44 -12.78 6.31
N ARG A 131 -1.28 -13.24 7.56
CA ARG A 131 -1.23 -14.66 7.89
C ARG A 131 -2.54 -15.38 7.54
N SER A 132 -3.68 -14.78 7.87
CA SER A 132 -4.98 -15.32 7.47
C SER A 132 -5.13 -15.39 5.95
N LEU A 133 -4.66 -14.38 5.24
CA LEU A 133 -4.68 -14.36 3.77
C LEU A 133 -3.76 -15.42 3.15
N ALA A 134 -2.53 -15.55 3.65
CA ALA A 134 -1.57 -16.55 3.18
C ALA A 134 -2.10 -17.98 3.37
N LYS A 135 -2.71 -18.25 4.54
CA LYS A 135 -3.38 -19.53 4.82
C LYS A 135 -4.53 -19.80 3.83
N LYS A 136 -5.35 -18.78 3.55
CA LYS A 136 -6.47 -18.89 2.61
C LYS A 136 -5.99 -19.19 1.18
N GLN A 137 -4.88 -18.59 0.77
CA GLN A 137 -4.29 -18.73 -0.57
C GLN A 137 -3.36 -19.94 -0.71
N GLY A 138 -3.10 -20.69 0.36
CA GLY A 138 -2.22 -21.86 0.34
C GLY A 138 -0.72 -21.55 0.25
N ASP A 139 -0.30 -20.32 0.56
CA ASP A 139 1.11 -19.91 0.54
C ASP A 139 1.79 -20.27 1.87
N ALA A 140 2.21 -21.54 1.97
CA ALA A 140 2.80 -22.11 3.18
C ALA A 140 4.11 -21.42 3.58
N ASP A 141 4.97 -21.11 2.60
CA ASP A 141 6.28 -20.49 2.85
C ASP A 141 6.12 -19.10 3.45
N PHE A 142 5.24 -18.28 2.87
CA PHE A 142 4.99 -16.95 3.42
C PHE A 142 4.30 -17.04 4.78
N TYR A 143 3.32 -17.93 4.96
CA TYR A 143 2.67 -18.16 6.25
C TYR A 143 3.69 -18.50 7.36
N GLN A 144 4.65 -19.39 7.07
CA GLN A 144 5.68 -19.75 8.04
C GLN A 144 6.64 -18.59 8.33
N SER A 145 7.03 -17.83 7.29
CA SER A 145 7.88 -16.64 7.46
C SER A 145 7.25 -15.58 8.38
N LEU A 146 5.91 -15.48 8.40
CA LEU A 146 5.20 -14.56 9.30
C LEU A 146 5.22 -15.06 10.75
N ASN A 147 5.18 -16.38 10.99
CA ASN A 147 5.24 -16.93 12.35
C ASN A 147 6.62 -16.76 12.98
N SER A 148 7.70 -16.98 12.22
CA SER A 148 9.07 -16.76 12.72
C SER A 148 9.36 -15.29 13.00
N LYS A 149 8.91 -14.37 12.13
CA LYS A 149 9.04 -12.93 12.39
C LYS A 149 8.21 -12.46 13.58
N LEU A 150 7.08 -13.11 13.85
CA LEU A 150 6.27 -12.83 15.04
C LEU A 150 6.94 -13.30 16.33
N SER A 151 7.67 -14.43 16.30
CA SER A 151 8.41 -14.92 17.48
C SER A 151 9.68 -14.13 17.75
N ASP A 152 10.42 -13.74 16.70
CA ASP A 152 11.79 -13.22 16.86
C ASP A 152 11.87 -11.69 16.97
N SER A 153 10.89 -10.96 16.42
CA SER A 153 10.90 -9.48 16.43
C SER A 153 10.07 -8.86 17.57
N PHE A 154 9.40 -9.70 18.39
CA PHE A 154 8.43 -9.23 19.38
C PHE A 154 8.49 -9.94 20.75
N ALA A 155 9.40 -10.91 20.93
CA ALA A 155 9.84 -11.36 22.26
C ALA A 155 10.72 -10.29 22.92
#